data_AF-A0A3Q3FZ43-F1
#
_entry.id   AF-A0A3Q3FZ43-F1
#
_cell.length_a   1.000
_cell.length_b   1.000
_cell.length_c   1.000
_cell.angle_alpha   90.00
_cell.angle_beta   90.00
_cell.angle_gamma   90.00
#
_symmetry.space_group_name_H-M   'P 1'
#
loop_
_entity.id
_entity.type
_entity.pdbx_description
1 polymer ?
#
loop_
_entity_poly.entity_id
_entity_poly.type
_entity_poly.pdbx_seq_one_letter_code
_entity_poly.pdbx_strand_id
1 'polypeptide(L)'
;MAVLTCVIILMSVTVTSVTALSISAIATNGRVASGGAYFMLSRTLGPEIGGPIGVVFCFANALACALHTVGFSEVVRDLMREFNVVMIDSVNDVRIVGVITVTILLLIALAGMAWESSMFFFLVLLISFANYLVGTVIPPNTEKQSIGIFGYRGDIFVENLTPSWRGPKGSFFQVFAIFFPAATGILSGVNICGDLKDPNNAIPKGTLAAIFWTTLSDLVIAVTTGVCVVRDASGNKSDILTGNSTDGFFFNLSGYPYLITAGVFAATLSSALGFLVSAPKIFQRLCKDEIYPFIIFFAKGYGKNNEPIRAYILCYLIAVIFILVAELNTIAALNSNFFLCSYGLINFSCFHASITNAPGWRPSFHYYSKWTALFGAVISMVLMFLFTWWAALITFCIIVFLFGYVNYYNKPIQNGIQPIMPQCLVLSGPPNQRPALVDFVGSFTKHVSLMICGDIILVDSLVKWMNKRKVRSFYTPLSAETLRAGAKNLLQASGLGKLKPNTLVLGFKGNWRESAPESIEDYINTI
;
A
#
# COMPACT_ATOMS: atom_id res chain seq x y z
N MET A 1 -5.86 9.78 -32.35
CA MET A 1 -5.97 8.61 -31.48
C MET A 1 -4.57 8.21 -31.01
N ALA A 2 -3.64 7.83 -31.89
CA ALA A 2 -2.33 7.30 -31.52
C ALA A 2 -1.49 8.26 -30.64
N VAL A 3 -1.33 9.54 -31.05
CA VAL A 3 -0.52 10.51 -30.29
C VAL A 3 -1.07 10.75 -28.89
N LEU A 4 -2.38 10.93 -28.78
CA LEU A 4 -3.02 11.23 -27.50
C LEU A 4 -3.06 10.01 -26.57
N THR A 5 -3.20 8.81 -27.13
CA THR A 5 -3.02 7.55 -26.37
C THR A 5 -1.59 7.43 -25.85
N CYS A 6 -0.57 7.75 -26.65
CA CYS A 6 0.81 7.78 -26.17
C CYS A 6 0.99 8.80 -25.04
N VAL A 7 0.36 9.97 -25.11
CA VAL A 7 0.38 10.95 -24.01
C VAL A 7 -0.27 10.38 -22.74
N ILE A 8 -1.41 9.69 -22.86
CA ILE A 8 -2.08 9.01 -21.74
C ILE A 8 -1.16 7.96 -21.11
N ILE A 9 -0.49 7.14 -21.92
CA ILE A 9 0.47 6.13 -21.46
C ILE A 9 1.62 6.82 -20.71
N LEU A 10 2.26 7.82 -21.31
CA LEU A 10 3.39 8.54 -20.70
C LEU A 10 2.99 9.28 -19.42
N MET A 11 1.80 9.86 -19.34
CA MET A 11 1.28 10.46 -18.11
C MET A 11 1.06 9.42 -17.02
N SER A 12 0.47 8.26 -17.36
CA SER A 12 0.30 7.13 -16.43
C SER A 12 1.64 6.67 -15.87
N VAL A 13 2.61 6.49 -16.75
CA VAL A 13 3.97 6.03 -16.43
C VAL A 13 4.72 7.04 -15.59
N THR A 14 4.48 8.33 -15.79
CA THR A 14 5.07 9.38 -14.94
C THR A 14 4.60 9.23 -13.49
N VAL A 15 3.30 9.03 -13.28
CA VAL A 15 2.73 8.82 -11.93
C VAL A 15 3.30 7.56 -11.29
N THR A 16 3.34 6.45 -12.02
CA THR A 16 3.78 5.15 -11.49
C THR A 16 5.29 5.10 -11.28
N SER A 17 6.09 5.71 -12.16
CA SER A 17 7.54 5.80 -12.02
C SER A 17 7.93 6.65 -10.81
N VAL A 18 7.32 7.82 -10.63
CA VAL A 18 7.56 8.65 -9.44
C VAL A 18 7.20 7.90 -8.16
N THR A 19 6.08 7.19 -8.17
CA THR A 19 5.67 6.36 -7.03
C THR A 19 6.62 5.19 -6.79
N ALA A 20 7.15 4.57 -7.84
CA ALA A 20 8.16 3.52 -7.76
C ALA A 20 9.49 4.03 -7.16
N LEU A 21 9.89 5.28 -7.45
CA LEU A 21 11.04 5.91 -6.79
C LEU A 21 10.80 6.09 -5.28
N SER A 22 9.60 6.55 -4.89
CA SER A 22 9.20 6.66 -3.48
C SER A 22 9.18 5.29 -2.77
N ILE A 23 8.62 4.27 -3.40
CA ILE A 23 8.62 2.89 -2.90
C ILE A 23 10.05 2.36 -2.77
N SER A 24 10.91 2.64 -3.74
CA SER A 24 12.33 2.25 -3.69
C SER A 24 13.07 2.93 -2.54
N ALA A 25 12.75 4.18 -2.25
CA ALA A 25 13.26 4.90 -1.08
C ALA A 25 12.80 4.23 0.23
N ILE A 26 11.51 3.88 0.32
CA ILE A 26 10.96 3.14 1.46
C ILE A 26 11.63 1.77 1.63
N ALA A 27 11.79 1.01 0.54
CA ALA A 27 12.40 -0.32 0.55
C ALA A 27 13.90 -0.30 0.90
N THR A 28 14.58 0.83 0.72
CA THR A 28 16.00 0.99 1.07
C THR A 28 16.20 1.73 2.40
N ASN A 29 15.11 2.02 3.11
CA ASN A 29 15.13 2.68 4.41
C ASN A 29 15.18 1.63 5.55
N GLY A 30 16.38 1.11 5.81
CA GLY A 30 16.63 0.14 6.88
C GLY A 30 16.44 -1.32 6.46
N ARG A 31 16.13 -2.19 7.43
CA ARG A 31 15.90 -3.62 7.17
C ARG A 31 14.45 -3.86 6.79
N VAL A 32 14.23 -4.32 5.56
CA VAL A 32 12.92 -4.79 5.11
C VAL A 32 12.61 -6.11 5.82
N ALA A 33 11.65 -6.07 6.74
CA ALA A 33 11.17 -7.27 7.42
C ALA A 33 10.02 -7.94 6.63
N SER A 34 9.80 -9.23 6.90
CA SER A 34 8.79 -10.04 6.22
C SER A 34 7.36 -9.61 6.59
N GLY A 35 6.76 -8.75 5.75
CA GLY A 35 5.39 -8.27 6.01
C GLY A 35 4.62 -7.65 4.84
N GLY A 36 5.21 -7.56 3.65
CA GLY A 36 4.56 -6.99 2.46
C GLY A 36 4.49 -5.46 2.44
N ALA A 37 3.77 -4.90 1.47
CA ALA A 37 3.72 -3.45 1.22
C ALA A 37 3.22 -2.62 2.41
N TYR A 38 2.11 -3.03 3.04
CA TYR A 38 1.57 -2.30 4.19
C TYR A 38 2.54 -2.29 5.38
N PHE A 39 3.18 -3.42 5.68
CA PHE A 39 4.13 -3.50 6.79
C PHE A 39 5.34 -2.59 6.56
N MET A 40 5.85 -2.57 5.32
CA MET A 40 6.95 -1.70 4.94
C MET A 40 6.56 -0.22 5.10
N LEU A 41 5.34 0.15 4.68
CA LEU A 41 4.81 1.50 4.82
C LEU A 41 4.59 1.91 6.28
N SER A 42 3.92 1.07 7.09
CA SER A 42 3.56 1.41 8.48
C SER A 42 4.77 1.53 9.40
N ARG A 43 5.83 0.74 9.16
CA ARG A 43 7.07 0.80 9.95
C ARG A 43 7.98 1.96 9.54
N THR A 44 7.93 2.35 8.28
CA THR A 44 8.76 3.44 7.76
C THR A 44 8.14 4.81 8.01
N LEU A 45 6.83 4.94 7.82
CA LEU A 45 6.09 6.21 7.89
C LEU A 45 5.35 6.40 9.22
N GLY A 46 5.27 5.35 10.04
CA GLY A 46 4.50 5.32 11.28
C GLY A 46 3.08 4.76 11.07
N PRO A 47 2.47 4.20 12.12
CA PRO A 47 1.14 3.59 12.04
C PRO A 47 0.03 4.62 11.72
N GLU A 48 0.21 5.88 12.12
CA GLU A 48 -0.73 6.98 11.87
C GLU A 48 -0.95 7.25 10.38
N ILE A 49 0.12 7.14 9.59
CA ILE A 49 0.10 7.34 8.14
C ILE A 49 -0.15 6.01 7.43
N GLY A 50 0.50 4.93 7.89
CA GLY A 50 0.39 3.61 7.29
C GLY A 50 -1.03 3.03 7.35
N GLY A 51 -1.77 3.26 8.44
CA GLY A 51 -3.14 2.76 8.64
C GLY A 51 -4.10 3.21 7.53
N PRO A 52 -4.36 4.52 7.36
CA PRO A 52 -5.22 5.03 6.29
C PRO A 52 -4.79 4.58 4.89
N ILE A 53 -3.49 4.61 4.59
CA ILE A 53 -2.95 4.13 3.30
C ILE A 53 -3.31 2.65 3.10
N GLY A 54 -3.12 1.82 4.11
CA GLY A 54 -3.41 0.39 4.04
C GLY A 54 -4.89 0.07 3.84
N VAL A 55 -5.81 0.84 4.46
CA VAL A 55 -7.26 0.67 4.24
C VAL A 55 -7.63 0.99 2.80
N VAL A 56 -7.21 2.15 2.29
CA VAL A 56 -7.49 2.60 0.92
C VAL A 56 -6.89 1.64 -0.10
N PHE A 57 -5.66 1.20 0.13
CA PHE A 57 -4.96 0.27 -0.77
C PHE A 57 -5.58 -1.13 -0.77
N CYS A 58 -6.02 -1.63 0.39
CA CYS A 58 -6.76 -2.89 0.48
C CYS A 58 -8.06 -2.82 -0.32
N PHE A 59 -8.81 -1.73 -0.20
CA PHE A 59 -10.05 -1.52 -0.94
C PHE A 59 -9.80 -1.43 -2.45
N ALA A 60 -8.76 -0.70 -2.87
CA ALA A 60 -8.34 -0.61 -4.27
C ALA A 60 -8.05 -2.00 -4.87
N ASN A 61 -7.30 -2.85 -4.15
CA ASN A 61 -7.04 -4.22 -4.60
C ASN A 61 -8.31 -5.07 -4.70
N ALA A 62 -9.27 -4.91 -3.77
CA ALA A 62 -10.57 -5.62 -3.87
C ALA A 62 -11.37 -5.19 -5.12
N LEU A 63 -11.35 -3.89 -5.46
CA LEU A 63 -11.96 -3.38 -6.69
C LEU A 63 -11.23 -3.86 -7.95
N ALA A 64 -9.89 -3.92 -7.92
CA ALA A 64 -9.11 -4.46 -9.02
C ALA A 64 -9.44 -5.92 -9.30
N CYS A 65 -9.65 -6.73 -8.25
CA CYS A 65 -10.13 -8.11 -8.40
C CYS A 65 -11.46 -8.17 -9.16
N ALA A 66 -12.42 -7.31 -8.81
CA ALA A 66 -13.69 -7.21 -9.53
C ALA A 66 -13.49 -6.76 -10.99
N LEU A 67 -12.67 -5.72 -11.21
CA LEU A 67 -12.38 -5.16 -12.53
C LEU A 67 -11.85 -6.23 -13.50
N HIS A 68 -10.81 -6.97 -13.09
CA HIS A 68 -10.23 -8.03 -13.92
C HIS A 68 -11.20 -9.20 -14.13
N THR A 69 -12.03 -9.51 -13.13
CA THR A 69 -13.05 -10.56 -13.26
C THR A 69 -14.15 -10.15 -14.24
N VAL A 70 -14.60 -8.89 -14.22
CA VAL A 70 -15.57 -8.37 -15.19
C VAL A 70 -14.97 -8.37 -16.59
N GLY A 71 -13.71 -7.93 -16.75
CA GLY A 71 -13.01 -7.96 -18.04
C GLY A 71 -12.88 -9.38 -18.61
N PHE A 72 -12.58 -10.38 -17.78
CA PHE A 72 -12.64 -11.79 -18.18
C PHE A 72 -14.04 -12.21 -18.64
N SER A 73 -15.06 -11.82 -17.87
CA SER A 73 -16.45 -12.21 -18.10
C SER A 73 -17.03 -11.61 -19.38
N GLU A 74 -16.63 -10.39 -19.73
CA GLU A 74 -16.98 -9.75 -21.01
C GLU A 74 -16.46 -10.56 -22.19
N VAL A 75 -15.19 -11.01 -22.14
CA VAL A 75 -14.58 -11.82 -23.21
C VAL A 75 -15.23 -13.20 -23.31
N VAL A 76 -15.53 -13.85 -22.18
CA VAL A 76 -16.28 -15.11 -22.18
C VAL A 76 -17.67 -14.92 -22.79
N ARG A 77 -18.38 -13.85 -22.41
CA ARG A 77 -19.70 -13.51 -22.97
C ARG A 77 -19.64 -13.24 -24.48
N ASP A 78 -18.59 -12.59 -24.96
CA ASP A 78 -18.41 -12.35 -26.40
C ASP A 78 -18.14 -13.65 -27.15
N LEU A 79 -17.32 -14.55 -26.58
CA LEU A 79 -17.11 -15.90 -27.13
C LEU A 79 -18.39 -16.74 -27.14
N MET A 80 -19.19 -16.67 -26.07
CA MET A 80 -20.49 -17.36 -25.98
C MET A 80 -21.45 -16.90 -27.07
N ARG A 81 -21.45 -15.61 -27.41
CA ARG A 81 -22.24 -15.06 -28.51
C ARG A 81 -21.77 -15.55 -29.87
N GLU A 82 -20.45 -15.62 -30.08
CA GLU A 82 -19.87 -16.16 -31.31
C GLU A 82 -20.31 -17.61 -31.56
N PHE A 83 -20.38 -18.43 -30.50
CA PHE A 83 -20.84 -19.82 -30.58
C PHE A 83 -22.37 -20.00 -30.42
N ASN A 84 -23.16 -18.93 -30.37
CA ASN A 84 -24.61 -18.96 -30.15
C ASN A 84 -25.07 -19.68 -28.86
N VAL A 85 -24.26 -19.63 -27.80
CA VAL A 85 -24.55 -20.21 -26.47
C VAL A 85 -24.89 -19.10 -25.47
N VAL A 86 -25.88 -18.27 -25.77
CA VAL A 86 -26.32 -17.17 -24.87
C VAL A 86 -27.16 -17.77 -23.74
N MET A 87 -26.91 -17.37 -22.48
CA MET A 87 -27.67 -17.89 -21.33
C MET A 87 -28.95 -17.09 -21.10
N ILE A 88 -28.84 -15.78 -20.89
CA ILE A 88 -29.98 -14.90 -20.59
C ILE A 88 -29.91 -13.62 -21.44
N ASP A 89 -28.96 -12.74 -21.13
CA ASP A 89 -28.75 -11.45 -21.79
C ASP A 89 -27.33 -10.94 -21.56
N SER A 90 -26.93 -9.93 -22.35
CA SER A 90 -25.56 -9.41 -22.33
C SER A 90 -25.01 -9.09 -20.95
N VAL A 91 -25.83 -8.48 -20.09
CA VAL A 91 -25.36 -7.90 -18.84
C VAL A 91 -25.43 -8.97 -17.76
N ASN A 92 -26.52 -9.75 -17.70
CA ASN A 92 -26.62 -10.83 -16.72
C ASN A 92 -25.67 -11.99 -17.01
N ASP A 93 -25.32 -12.24 -18.27
CA ASP A 93 -24.29 -13.24 -18.61
C ASP A 93 -22.93 -12.85 -18.01
N VAL A 94 -22.53 -11.57 -18.12
CA VAL A 94 -21.31 -11.04 -17.48
C VAL A 94 -21.37 -11.19 -15.96
N ARG A 95 -22.53 -10.90 -15.34
CA ARG A 95 -22.72 -11.05 -13.88
C ARG A 95 -22.58 -12.51 -13.44
N ILE A 96 -23.24 -13.44 -14.14
CA ILE A 96 -23.24 -14.87 -13.80
C ILE A 96 -21.83 -15.44 -13.95
N VAL A 97 -21.19 -15.22 -15.11
CA VAL A 97 -19.82 -15.68 -15.36
C VAL A 97 -18.86 -15.06 -14.33
N GLY A 98 -19.02 -13.78 -14.03
CA GLY A 98 -18.17 -13.09 -13.06
C GLY A 98 -18.27 -13.65 -11.65
N VAL A 99 -19.49 -13.90 -11.16
CA VAL A 99 -19.72 -14.51 -9.83
C VAL A 99 -19.18 -15.93 -9.76
N ILE A 100 -19.42 -16.75 -10.80
CA ILE A 100 -18.86 -18.11 -10.87
C ILE A 100 -17.32 -18.05 -10.84
N THR A 101 -16.74 -17.17 -11.64
CA THR A 101 -15.28 -17.03 -11.76
C THR A 101 -14.65 -16.61 -10.44
N VAL A 102 -15.14 -15.54 -9.79
CA VAL A 102 -14.56 -15.08 -8.52
C VAL A 102 -14.77 -16.10 -7.39
N THR A 103 -15.84 -16.90 -7.44
CA THR A 103 -16.06 -18.02 -6.51
C THR A 103 -15.01 -19.11 -6.71
N ILE A 104 -14.73 -19.50 -7.95
CA ILE A 104 -13.68 -20.46 -8.26
C ILE A 104 -12.31 -19.92 -7.83
N LEU A 105 -12.01 -18.66 -8.12
CA LEU A 105 -10.76 -18.02 -7.69
C LEU A 105 -10.62 -18.00 -6.17
N LEU A 106 -11.71 -17.75 -5.43
CA LEU A 106 -11.71 -17.85 -3.97
C LEU A 106 -11.39 -19.27 -3.49
N LEU A 107 -12.00 -20.29 -4.09
CA LEU A 107 -11.72 -21.69 -3.75
C LEU A 107 -10.26 -22.05 -4.02
N ILE A 108 -9.69 -21.59 -5.14
CA ILE A 108 -8.26 -21.76 -5.46
C ILE A 108 -7.38 -21.07 -4.41
N ALA A 109 -7.68 -19.81 -4.07
CA ALA A 109 -6.93 -19.06 -3.06
C ALA A 109 -6.97 -19.74 -1.68
N LEU A 110 -8.09 -20.36 -1.30
CA LEU A 110 -8.25 -21.07 -0.04
C LEU A 110 -7.62 -22.49 -0.04
N ALA A 111 -7.61 -23.18 -1.18
CA ALA A 111 -7.02 -24.52 -1.32
C ALA A 111 -5.48 -24.52 -1.20
N GLY A 112 -4.85 -23.36 -1.42
CA GLY A 112 -3.43 -23.12 -1.18
C GLY A 112 -2.66 -22.82 -2.46
N MET A 113 -1.84 -21.76 -2.39
CA MET A 113 -1.16 -21.17 -3.55
C MET A 113 0.14 -21.89 -3.97
N ALA A 114 0.41 -23.10 -3.45
CA ALA A 114 1.62 -23.84 -3.80
C ALA A 114 1.66 -24.23 -5.29
N TRP A 115 0.50 -24.29 -5.93
CA TRP A 115 0.32 -24.67 -7.34
C TRP A 115 0.26 -23.46 -8.28
N GLU A 116 0.27 -22.24 -7.72
CA GLU A 116 0.23 -21.02 -8.51
C GLU A 116 1.60 -20.79 -9.18
N SER A 117 1.76 -21.33 -10.39
CA SER A 117 2.93 -21.01 -11.21
C SER A 117 2.68 -19.70 -11.95
N SER A 118 3.02 -18.57 -11.32
CA SER A 118 2.93 -17.24 -11.97
C SER A 118 3.73 -17.18 -13.29
N MET A 119 4.77 -18.02 -13.43
CA MET A 119 5.55 -18.14 -14.67
C MET A 119 4.73 -18.69 -15.85
N PHE A 120 3.77 -19.58 -15.61
CA PHE A 120 2.94 -20.15 -16.69
C PHE A 120 2.05 -19.07 -17.32
N PHE A 121 1.31 -18.31 -16.50
CA PHE A 121 0.46 -17.22 -16.99
C PHE A 121 1.28 -16.14 -17.71
N PHE A 122 2.47 -15.82 -17.19
CA PHE A 122 3.38 -14.88 -17.84
C PHE A 122 3.86 -15.39 -19.22
N LEU A 123 4.19 -16.67 -19.36
CA LEU A 123 4.61 -17.25 -20.63
C LEU A 123 3.49 -17.22 -21.68
N VAL A 124 2.26 -17.58 -21.29
CA VAL A 124 1.08 -17.52 -22.18
C VAL A 124 0.83 -16.08 -22.64
N LEU A 125 0.95 -15.09 -21.74
CA LEU A 125 0.84 -13.68 -22.07
C LEU A 125 1.93 -13.23 -23.07
N LEU A 126 3.18 -13.64 -22.86
CA LEU A 126 4.30 -13.28 -23.75
C LEU A 126 4.13 -13.89 -25.14
N ILE A 127 3.71 -15.15 -25.22
CA ILE A 127 3.40 -15.82 -26.49
C ILE A 127 2.23 -15.12 -27.19
N SER A 128 1.21 -14.72 -26.44
CA SER A 128 0.06 -13.98 -26.97
C SER A 128 0.47 -12.61 -27.53
N PHE A 129 1.33 -11.88 -26.81
CA PHE A 129 1.90 -10.61 -27.26
C PHE A 129 2.77 -10.77 -28.51
N ALA A 130 3.60 -11.82 -28.59
CA ALA A 130 4.39 -12.12 -29.77
C ALA A 130 3.48 -12.45 -30.98
N ASN A 131 2.42 -13.23 -30.78
CA ASN A 131 1.42 -13.55 -31.82
C ASN A 131 0.67 -12.31 -32.32
N TYR A 132 0.38 -11.35 -31.43
CA TYR A 132 -0.13 -10.04 -31.82
C TYR A 132 0.83 -9.34 -32.79
N LEU A 133 2.11 -9.22 -32.42
CA LEU A 133 3.12 -8.55 -33.26
C LEU A 133 3.27 -9.23 -34.63
N VAL A 134 3.36 -10.57 -34.65
CA VAL A 134 3.42 -11.33 -35.90
C VAL A 134 2.17 -11.09 -36.76
N GLY A 135 0.99 -11.05 -36.14
CA GLY A 135 -0.28 -10.76 -36.82
C GLY A 135 -0.31 -9.42 -37.54
N THR A 136 0.33 -8.38 -36.97
CA THR A 136 0.40 -7.06 -37.61
C THR A 136 1.23 -7.03 -38.90
N VAL A 137 2.20 -7.94 -39.03
CA VAL A 137 3.12 -8.01 -40.18
C VAL A 137 2.56 -8.87 -41.31
N ILE A 138 1.67 -9.81 -40.99
CA ILE A 138 1.02 -10.67 -41.99
C ILE A 138 0.02 -9.81 -42.80
N PRO A 139 0.09 -9.82 -44.14
CA PRO A 139 -0.83 -9.06 -44.96
C PRO A 139 -2.28 -9.53 -44.75
N PRO A 140 -3.24 -8.61 -44.55
CA PRO A 140 -4.61 -8.97 -44.22
C PRO A 140 -5.37 -9.50 -45.44
N ASN A 141 -6.04 -10.64 -45.26
CA ASN A 141 -6.99 -11.20 -46.23
C ASN A 141 -8.24 -10.32 -46.36
N THR A 142 -9.04 -10.52 -47.42
CA THR A 142 -10.27 -9.74 -47.70
C THR A 142 -11.27 -9.70 -46.54
N GLU A 143 -11.32 -10.76 -45.72
CA GLU A 143 -12.15 -10.83 -44.51
C GLU A 143 -11.60 -9.97 -43.36
N LYS A 144 -10.28 -9.87 -43.22
CA LYS A 144 -9.64 -8.96 -42.26
C LYS A 144 -9.81 -7.49 -42.69
N GLN A 145 -9.84 -7.23 -43.99
CA GLN A 145 -10.10 -5.90 -44.53
C GLN A 145 -11.54 -5.44 -44.31
N SER A 146 -12.53 -6.33 -44.39
CA SER A 146 -13.93 -5.97 -44.15
C SER A 146 -14.20 -5.55 -42.70
N ILE A 147 -13.38 -6.02 -41.75
CA ILE A 147 -13.42 -5.60 -40.33
C ILE A 147 -12.38 -4.50 -40.00
N GLY A 148 -11.78 -3.87 -41.02
CA GLY A 148 -10.98 -2.65 -40.86
C GLY A 148 -9.48 -2.85 -40.64
N ILE A 149 -8.96 -4.08 -40.80
CA ILE A 149 -7.52 -4.37 -40.74
C ILE A 149 -6.93 -4.24 -42.14
N PHE A 150 -5.99 -3.31 -42.32
CA PHE A 150 -5.33 -3.13 -43.62
C PHE A 150 -3.81 -3.23 -43.58
N GLY A 151 -3.25 -3.58 -42.41
CA GLY A 151 -1.80 -3.67 -42.22
C GLY A 151 -1.15 -2.29 -42.24
N TYR A 152 0.18 -2.25 -42.27
CA TYR A 152 0.93 -1.02 -42.09
C TYR A 152 0.71 -0.01 -43.23
N ARG A 153 -0.10 1.03 -42.96
CA ARG A 153 -0.50 2.05 -43.94
C ARG A 153 -0.33 3.47 -43.38
N GLY A 154 0.36 4.32 -44.14
CA GLY A 154 0.69 5.69 -43.72
C GLY A 154 -0.52 6.62 -43.71
N ASP A 155 -1.46 6.43 -44.63
CA ASP A 155 -2.74 7.13 -44.71
C ASP A 155 -3.61 6.87 -43.46
N ILE A 156 -3.76 5.61 -43.07
CA ILE A 156 -4.45 5.22 -41.84
C ILE A 156 -3.79 5.85 -40.61
N PHE A 157 -2.45 5.82 -40.55
CA PHE A 157 -1.73 6.41 -39.44
C PHE A 157 -2.03 7.90 -39.28
N VAL A 158 -1.96 8.66 -40.39
CA VAL A 158 -2.24 10.11 -40.41
C VAL A 158 -3.68 10.38 -40.00
N GLU A 159 -4.64 9.62 -40.52
CA GLU A 159 -6.04 9.72 -40.11
C GLU A 159 -6.19 9.45 -38.60
N ASN A 160 -5.46 8.48 -38.06
CA ASN A 160 -5.45 8.11 -36.65
C ASN A 160 -4.64 9.00 -35.72
N LEU A 161 -4.00 10.07 -36.18
CA LEU A 161 -3.25 10.99 -35.31
C LEU A 161 -4.20 11.79 -34.41
N THR A 162 -5.26 12.38 -34.96
CA THR A 162 -6.17 13.30 -34.26
C THR A 162 -7.19 12.58 -33.37
N PRO A 163 -7.64 13.13 -32.23
CA PRO A 163 -8.67 12.47 -31.43
C PRO A 163 -10.04 12.46 -32.13
N SER A 164 -10.85 11.43 -31.86
CA SER A 164 -12.27 11.36 -32.25
C SER A 164 -13.06 10.86 -31.05
N TRP A 165 -13.57 11.78 -30.24
CA TRP A 165 -14.36 11.45 -29.06
C TRP A 165 -15.78 11.04 -29.48
N ARG A 166 -16.22 9.87 -29.03
CA ARG A 166 -17.56 9.34 -29.34
C ARG A 166 -18.39 9.18 -28.07
N GLY A 167 -19.69 9.42 -28.22
CA GLY A 167 -20.67 9.31 -27.15
C GLY A 167 -20.62 10.43 -26.10
N PRO A 168 -21.62 10.48 -25.20
CA PRO A 168 -21.73 11.54 -24.18
C PRO A 168 -20.62 11.50 -23.12
N LYS A 169 -19.86 10.40 -23.05
CA LYS A 169 -18.73 10.16 -22.14
C LYS A 169 -17.37 10.27 -22.84
N GLY A 170 -17.31 10.63 -24.11
CA GLY A 170 -16.05 10.74 -24.86
C GLY A 170 -15.24 11.97 -24.45
N SER A 171 -14.21 11.82 -23.61
CA SER A 171 -13.26 12.89 -23.29
C SER A 171 -11.88 12.34 -22.92
N PHE A 172 -10.86 13.19 -23.01
CA PHE A 172 -9.47 12.83 -22.70
C PHE A 172 -9.30 12.20 -21.32
N PHE A 173 -9.81 12.84 -20.28
CA PHE A 173 -9.66 12.36 -18.90
C PHE A 173 -10.49 11.12 -18.60
N GLN A 174 -11.60 10.89 -19.30
CA GLN A 174 -12.37 9.65 -19.13
C GLN A 174 -11.66 8.46 -19.75
N VAL A 175 -11.08 8.60 -20.95
CA VAL A 175 -10.24 7.54 -21.54
C VAL A 175 -8.99 7.29 -20.68
N PHE A 176 -8.39 8.36 -20.14
CA PHE A 176 -7.28 8.23 -19.20
C PHE A 176 -7.70 7.48 -17.92
N ALA A 177 -8.86 7.79 -17.33
CA ALA A 177 -9.38 7.10 -16.16
C ALA A 177 -9.63 5.60 -16.39
N ILE A 178 -10.04 5.22 -17.60
CA ILE A 178 -10.25 3.82 -18.01
C ILE A 178 -8.91 3.10 -18.27
N PHE A 179 -7.91 3.80 -18.80
CA PHE A 179 -6.59 3.23 -19.07
C PHE A 179 -5.74 3.07 -17.80
N PHE A 180 -5.83 4.00 -16.86
CA PHE A 180 -4.95 4.06 -15.69
C PHE A 180 -4.84 2.75 -14.88
N PRO A 181 -5.89 1.91 -14.70
CA PRO A 181 -5.77 0.62 -14.04
C PRO A 181 -4.74 -0.31 -14.68
N ALA A 182 -4.51 -0.23 -16.00
CA ALA A 182 -3.49 -1.01 -16.70
C ALA A 182 -2.06 -0.66 -16.25
N ALA A 183 -1.82 0.57 -15.80
CA ALA A 183 -0.53 1.01 -15.27
C ALA A 183 -0.37 0.77 -13.76
N THR A 184 -1.42 0.31 -13.06
CA THR A 184 -1.37 0.01 -11.62
C THR A 184 -0.65 -1.32 -11.34
N GLY A 185 -0.67 -1.79 -10.08
CA GLY A 185 -0.04 -3.07 -9.72
C GLY A 185 1.47 -3.02 -9.46
N ILE A 186 2.10 -1.84 -9.47
CA ILE A 186 3.55 -1.66 -9.20
C ILE A 186 3.99 -2.14 -7.80
N LEU A 187 3.04 -2.30 -6.87
CA LEU A 187 3.25 -2.77 -5.49
C LEU A 187 3.25 -4.30 -5.36
N SER A 188 2.95 -5.06 -6.43
CA SER A 188 2.90 -6.53 -6.39
C SER A 188 4.22 -7.16 -5.96
N GLY A 189 5.36 -6.64 -6.45
CA GLY A 189 6.68 -7.09 -6.00
C GLY A 189 6.99 -6.76 -4.54
N VAL A 190 6.40 -5.68 -4.00
CA VAL A 190 6.56 -5.29 -2.60
C VAL A 190 5.73 -6.19 -1.67
N ASN A 191 4.60 -6.71 -2.15
CA ASN A 191 3.73 -7.59 -1.35
C ASN A 191 4.42 -8.91 -0.96
N ILE A 192 5.41 -9.35 -1.74
CA ILE A 192 6.21 -10.57 -1.49
C ILE A 192 7.60 -10.24 -0.92
N CYS A 193 7.82 -9.04 -0.37
CA CYS A 193 9.15 -8.62 0.11
C CYS A 193 9.74 -9.52 1.20
N GLY A 194 8.91 -10.30 1.91
CA GLY A 194 9.37 -11.26 2.91
C GLY A 194 9.99 -12.54 2.35
N ASP A 195 9.73 -12.84 1.08
CA ASP A 195 10.19 -14.06 0.40
C ASP A 195 11.43 -13.79 -0.49
N LEU A 196 11.85 -12.52 -0.60
CA LEU A 196 13.01 -12.11 -1.38
C LEU A 196 14.30 -12.30 -0.58
N LYS A 197 15.33 -12.87 -1.22
CA LYS A 197 16.67 -13.01 -0.65
C LYS A 197 17.31 -11.66 -0.26
N ASP A 198 17.12 -10.65 -1.11
CA ASP A 198 17.58 -9.28 -0.88
C ASP A 198 16.54 -8.26 -1.38
N PRO A 199 15.57 -7.89 -0.51
CA PRO A 199 14.48 -6.99 -0.89
C PRO A 199 14.97 -5.59 -1.27
N ASN A 200 16.02 -5.09 -0.61
CA ASN A 200 16.52 -3.73 -0.78
C ASN A 200 17.04 -3.48 -2.20
N ASN A 201 17.62 -4.52 -2.83
CA ASN A 201 18.10 -4.46 -4.21
C ASN A 201 17.07 -4.98 -5.23
N ALA A 202 16.31 -6.01 -4.88
CA ALA A 202 15.37 -6.67 -5.80
C ALA A 202 14.15 -5.79 -6.11
N ILE A 203 13.61 -5.09 -5.12
CA ILE A 203 12.39 -4.27 -5.29
C ILE A 203 12.63 -3.11 -6.26
N PRO A 204 13.63 -2.24 -6.08
CA PRO A 204 13.85 -1.12 -7.00
C PRO A 204 14.10 -1.56 -8.44
N LYS A 205 14.96 -2.58 -8.63
CA LYS A 205 15.30 -3.09 -9.97
C LYS A 205 14.11 -3.75 -10.64
N GLY A 206 13.40 -4.62 -9.91
CA GLY A 206 12.24 -5.35 -10.43
C GLY A 206 11.10 -4.42 -10.80
N THR A 207 10.72 -3.50 -9.90
CA THR A 207 9.61 -2.57 -10.14
C THR A 207 9.91 -1.60 -11.30
N LEU A 208 11.09 -1.00 -11.35
CA LEU A 208 11.43 -0.05 -12.43
C LEU A 208 11.58 -0.75 -13.79
N ALA A 209 12.18 -1.95 -13.83
CA ALA A 209 12.29 -2.72 -15.06
C ALA A 209 10.92 -3.20 -15.57
N ALA A 210 10.02 -3.60 -14.66
CA ALA A 210 8.65 -3.97 -15.02
C ALA A 210 7.90 -2.78 -15.64
N ILE A 211 7.93 -1.61 -15.00
CA ILE A 211 7.31 -0.38 -15.54
C ILE A 211 7.87 -0.06 -16.93
N PHE A 212 9.19 -0.15 -17.13
CA PHE A 212 9.80 0.11 -18.42
C PHE A 212 9.28 -0.84 -19.51
N TRP A 213 9.27 -2.15 -19.25
CA TRP A 213 8.82 -3.13 -20.25
C TRP A 213 7.32 -3.05 -20.53
N THR A 214 6.47 -2.81 -19.53
CA THR A 214 5.03 -2.63 -19.76
C THR A 214 4.73 -1.34 -20.53
N THR A 215 5.44 -0.25 -20.22
CA THR A 215 5.33 1.00 -20.99
C THR A 215 5.69 0.79 -22.45
N LEU A 216 6.78 0.06 -22.69
CA LEU A 216 7.22 -0.23 -24.05
C LEU A 216 6.17 -1.07 -24.79
N SER A 217 5.60 -2.10 -24.17
CA SER A 217 4.54 -2.90 -24.79
C SER A 217 3.29 -2.07 -25.09
N ASP A 218 2.88 -1.19 -24.16
CA ASP A 218 1.70 -0.34 -24.35
C ASP A 218 1.89 0.65 -25.50
N LEU A 219 3.07 1.27 -25.62
CA LEU A 219 3.40 2.17 -26.72
C LEU A 219 3.46 1.42 -28.06
N VAL A 220 4.05 0.23 -28.09
CA VAL A 220 4.10 -0.60 -29.29
C VAL A 220 2.67 -0.96 -29.74
N ILE A 221 1.81 -1.39 -28.82
CA ILE A 221 0.40 -1.71 -29.14
C ILE A 221 -0.34 -0.47 -29.65
N ALA A 222 -0.20 0.67 -28.97
CA ALA A 222 -0.88 1.91 -29.35
C ALA A 222 -0.49 2.40 -30.75
N VAL A 223 0.81 2.34 -31.09
CA VAL A 223 1.32 2.77 -32.40
C VAL A 223 0.94 1.77 -33.48
N THR A 224 1.16 0.47 -33.27
CA THR A 224 0.85 -0.56 -34.27
C THR A 224 -0.65 -0.63 -34.56
N THR A 225 -1.51 -0.52 -33.54
CA THR A 225 -2.97 -0.40 -33.73
C THR A 225 -3.31 0.91 -34.46
N GLY A 226 -2.66 2.03 -34.14
CA GLY A 226 -2.88 3.29 -34.84
C GLY A 226 -2.53 3.27 -36.33
N VAL A 227 -1.58 2.42 -36.75
CA VAL A 227 -1.12 2.33 -38.15
C VAL A 227 -1.88 1.27 -38.95
N CYS A 228 -2.32 0.18 -38.32
CA CYS A 228 -2.86 -0.99 -39.03
C CYS A 228 -4.38 -1.01 -39.21
N VAL A 229 -5.09 -0.09 -38.56
CA VAL A 229 -6.51 -0.24 -38.21
C VAL A 229 -7.30 1.02 -38.50
N VAL A 230 -8.38 0.94 -39.27
CA VAL A 230 -9.31 2.07 -39.43
C VAL A 230 -10.28 2.18 -38.25
N ARG A 231 -10.82 3.37 -38.02
CA ARG A 231 -11.70 3.65 -36.87
C ARG A 231 -13.08 3.02 -36.98
N ASP A 232 -13.57 2.85 -38.20
CA ASP A 232 -14.89 2.30 -38.51
C ASP A 232 -14.77 1.24 -39.60
N ALA A 233 -15.45 0.11 -39.41
CA ALA A 233 -15.49 -0.96 -40.40
C ALA A 233 -16.77 -1.79 -40.28
N SER A 234 -17.53 -1.86 -41.38
CA SER A 234 -18.86 -2.47 -41.44
C SER A 234 -18.90 -3.99 -41.29
N GLY A 235 -17.77 -4.68 -41.47
CA GLY A 235 -17.72 -6.14 -41.50
C GLY A 235 -18.26 -6.77 -42.79
N ASN A 236 -18.80 -5.99 -43.74
CA ASN A 236 -19.37 -6.50 -44.97
C ASN A 236 -18.38 -6.38 -46.14
N LYS A 237 -18.16 -7.48 -46.88
CA LYS A 237 -17.18 -7.59 -47.97
C LYS A 237 -17.47 -6.63 -49.15
N SER A 238 -18.72 -6.21 -49.32
CA SER A 238 -19.13 -5.24 -50.35
C SER A 238 -19.00 -3.78 -49.90
N ASP A 239 -18.94 -3.53 -48.59
CA ASP A 239 -18.89 -2.19 -47.97
C ASP A 239 -17.52 -1.90 -47.37
N ILE A 240 -16.46 -2.21 -48.13
CA ILE A 240 -15.06 -1.86 -47.76
C ILE A 240 -14.89 -0.34 -47.58
N LEU A 241 -15.90 0.47 -47.94
CA LEU A 241 -15.90 1.93 -47.88
C LEU A 241 -17.01 2.58 -47.02
N THR A 242 -17.93 1.81 -46.41
CA THR A 242 -19.10 2.41 -45.75
C THR A 242 -19.31 1.84 -44.35
N GLY A 243 -19.26 2.71 -43.34
CA GLY A 243 -19.08 2.35 -41.93
C GLY A 243 -20.32 1.84 -41.20
N ASN A 244 -20.07 0.90 -40.30
CA ASN A 244 -20.80 0.67 -39.05
C ASN A 244 -19.79 0.12 -38.02
N SER A 245 -20.01 0.35 -36.73
CA SER A 245 -19.03 0.02 -35.68
C SER A 245 -19.11 -1.45 -35.26
N THR A 246 -18.00 -2.18 -35.30
CA THR A 246 -17.84 -3.49 -34.66
C THR A 246 -16.88 -3.36 -33.48
N ASP A 247 -17.38 -3.64 -32.26
CA ASP A 247 -16.54 -3.80 -31.07
C ASP A 247 -15.87 -5.19 -31.13
N GLY A 248 -14.54 -5.26 -30.99
CA GLY A 248 -13.81 -6.55 -31.00
C GLY A 248 -12.56 -6.63 -31.88
N PHE A 249 -12.02 -5.50 -32.34
CA PHE A 249 -10.94 -5.44 -33.34
C PHE A 249 -9.64 -6.18 -32.95
N PHE A 250 -9.26 -6.18 -31.66
CA PHE A 250 -7.96 -6.70 -31.21
C PHE A 250 -7.78 -8.20 -31.46
N PHE A 251 -8.87 -8.98 -31.41
CA PHE A 251 -8.85 -10.43 -31.64
C PHE A 251 -8.40 -10.77 -33.07
N ASN A 252 -8.90 -10.01 -34.04
CA ASN A 252 -8.74 -10.32 -35.46
C ASN A 252 -7.43 -9.80 -36.07
N LEU A 253 -6.77 -8.84 -35.40
CA LEU A 253 -5.47 -8.34 -35.83
C LEU A 253 -4.35 -9.39 -35.66
N SER A 254 -4.52 -10.34 -34.75
CA SER A 254 -3.52 -11.36 -34.46
C SER A 254 -3.38 -12.43 -35.55
N GLY A 255 -2.24 -13.15 -35.53
CA GLY A 255 -2.00 -14.28 -36.43
C GLY A 255 -2.98 -15.43 -36.18
N TYR A 256 -3.18 -15.77 -34.91
CA TYR A 256 -4.18 -16.75 -34.46
C TYR A 256 -5.07 -16.17 -33.35
N PRO A 257 -6.37 -15.88 -33.61
CA PRO A 257 -7.27 -15.20 -32.67
C PRO A 257 -7.42 -15.88 -31.31
N TYR A 258 -7.52 -17.21 -31.27
CA TYR A 258 -7.71 -17.95 -30.03
C TYR A 258 -6.51 -17.84 -29.06
N LEU A 259 -5.31 -17.55 -29.57
CA LEU A 259 -4.13 -17.35 -28.73
C LEU A 259 -4.14 -15.96 -28.06
N ILE A 260 -4.81 -14.97 -28.64
CA ILE A 260 -5.11 -13.71 -27.96
C ILE A 260 -6.11 -13.95 -26.84
N THR A 261 -7.19 -14.70 -27.10
CA THR A 261 -8.18 -15.06 -26.07
C THR A 261 -7.54 -15.78 -24.89
N ALA A 262 -6.65 -16.75 -25.16
CA ALA A 262 -5.88 -17.43 -24.11
C ALA A 262 -4.97 -16.47 -23.32
N GLY A 263 -4.33 -15.51 -23.99
CA GLY A 263 -3.53 -14.46 -23.35
C GLY A 263 -4.36 -13.53 -22.47
N VAL A 264 -5.54 -13.13 -22.93
CA VAL A 264 -6.48 -12.30 -22.14
C VAL A 264 -6.91 -13.07 -20.89
N PHE A 265 -7.31 -14.34 -21.03
CA PHE A 265 -7.67 -15.19 -19.89
C PHE A 265 -6.51 -15.32 -18.90
N ALA A 266 -5.29 -15.55 -19.39
CA ALA A 266 -4.11 -15.62 -18.55
C ALA A 266 -3.87 -14.30 -17.80
N ALA A 267 -3.97 -13.15 -18.46
CA ALA A 267 -3.77 -11.84 -17.86
C ALA A 267 -4.84 -11.48 -16.82
N THR A 268 -6.12 -11.67 -17.15
CA THR A 268 -7.24 -11.28 -16.29
C THR A 268 -7.36 -12.20 -15.08
N LEU A 269 -7.27 -13.53 -15.26
CA LEU A 269 -7.40 -14.48 -14.15
C LEU A 269 -6.20 -14.40 -13.19
N SER A 270 -4.98 -14.29 -13.71
CA SER A 270 -3.79 -14.16 -12.85
C SER A 270 -3.82 -12.85 -12.05
N SER A 271 -4.20 -11.74 -12.67
CA SER A 271 -4.33 -10.45 -11.97
C SER A 271 -5.46 -10.50 -10.93
N ALA A 272 -6.63 -11.03 -11.29
CA ALA A 272 -7.75 -11.16 -10.37
C ALA A 272 -7.40 -12.02 -9.14
N LEU A 273 -6.72 -13.15 -9.35
CA LEU A 273 -6.24 -14.01 -8.27
C LEU A 273 -5.19 -13.30 -7.40
N GLY A 274 -4.20 -12.65 -8.03
CA GLY A 274 -3.16 -11.89 -7.32
C GLY A 274 -3.74 -10.80 -6.41
N PHE A 275 -4.75 -10.07 -6.89
CA PHE A 275 -5.45 -9.07 -6.09
C PHE A 275 -6.33 -9.68 -4.99
N LEU A 276 -7.01 -10.80 -5.27
CA LEU A 276 -7.84 -11.53 -4.30
C LEU A 276 -7.01 -12.09 -3.14
N VAL A 277 -5.74 -12.41 -3.37
CA VAL A 277 -4.78 -12.85 -2.36
C VAL A 277 -4.15 -11.67 -1.62
N SER A 278 -3.78 -10.63 -2.36
CA SER A 278 -3.06 -9.48 -1.81
C SER A 278 -3.92 -8.67 -0.83
N ALA A 279 -5.16 -8.34 -1.20
CA ALA A 279 -6.05 -7.51 -0.38
C ALA A 279 -6.26 -8.08 1.04
N PRO A 280 -6.68 -9.35 1.22
CA PRO A 280 -6.87 -9.96 2.54
C PRO A 280 -5.60 -10.02 3.39
N LYS A 281 -4.44 -10.28 2.78
CA LYS A 281 -3.16 -10.34 3.49
C LYS A 281 -2.75 -8.96 4.01
N ILE A 282 -2.92 -7.92 3.20
CA ILE A 282 -2.73 -6.52 3.62
C ILE A 282 -3.68 -6.18 4.76
N PHE A 283 -4.97 -6.51 4.60
CA PHE A 283 -6.00 -6.19 5.59
C PHE A 283 -5.74 -6.89 6.94
N GLN A 284 -5.37 -8.18 6.92
CA GLN A 284 -5.05 -8.93 8.12
C GLN A 284 -3.92 -8.28 8.90
N ARG A 285 -2.87 -7.82 8.21
CA ARG A 285 -1.72 -7.17 8.84
C ARG A 285 -2.09 -5.82 9.45
N LEU A 286 -2.90 -5.05 8.73
CA LEU A 286 -3.46 -3.81 9.25
C LEU A 286 -4.29 -4.03 10.51
N CYS A 287 -5.11 -5.08 10.54
CA CYS A 287 -5.90 -5.43 11.71
C CYS A 287 -5.05 -5.93 12.90
N LYS A 288 -3.89 -6.53 12.63
CA LYS A 288 -2.92 -6.97 13.67
C LYS A 288 -2.16 -5.81 14.32
N ASP A 289 -2.04 -4.67 13.66
CA ASP A 289 -1.44 -3.47 14.25
C ASP A 289 -2.41 -2.76 15.23
N GLU A 290 -3.65 -3.24 15.38
CA GLU A 290 -4.68 -2.75 16.33
C GLU A 290 -4.95 -1.23 16.24
N ILE A 291 -4.64 -0.60 15.10
CA ILE A 291 -4.84 0.82 14.85
C ILE A 291 -6.34 1.18 14.89
N TYR A 292 -7.17 0.28 14.38
CA TYR A 292 -8.61 0.41 14.35
C TYR A 292 -9.25 -0.74 15.16
N PRO A 293 -9.73 -0.50 16.38
CA PRO A 293 -10.18 -1.56 17.27
C PRO A 293 -11.37 -2.36 16.73
N PHE A 294 -12.25 -1.73 15.94
CA PHE A 294 -13.46 -2.36 15.39
C PHE A 294 -13.19 -3.42 14.32
N ILE A 295 -12.02 -3.43 13.69
CA ILE A 295 -11.68 -4.38 12.60
C ILE A 295 -10.74 -5.50 13.04
N ILE A 296 -10.35 -5.55 14.33
CA ILE A 296 -9.48 -6.60 14.90
C ILE A 296 -10.05 -8.02 14.65
N PHE A 297 -11.37 -8.14 14.49
CA PHE A 297 -12.03 -9.40 14.10
C PHE A 297 -11.39 -10.06 12.85
N PHE A 298 -10.89 -9.27 11.90
CA PHE A 298 -10.26 -9.75 10.66
C PHE A 298 -8.75 -10.05 10.80
N ALA A 299 -8.14 -9.76 11.95
CA ALA A 299 -6.72 -10.04 12.23
C ALA A 299 -6.43 -11.55 12.37
N LYS A 300 -7.45 -12.37 12.67
CA LYS A 300 -7.29 -13.80 12.96
C LYS A 300 -6.86 -14.56 11.71
N GLY A 301 -5.69 -15.20 11.79
CA GLY A 301 -5.20 -16.18 10.82
C GLY A 301 -5.64 -17.60 11.16
N TYR A 302 -5.78 -18.44 10.15
CA TYR A 302 -6.19 -19.84 10.26
C TYR A 302 -5.19 -20.77 9.56
N GLY A 303 -5.10 -22.01 10.03
CA GLY A 303 -4.20 -23.02 9.48
C GLY A 303 -2.72 -22.78 9.75
N LYS A 304 -1.85 -23.60 9.16
CA LYS A 304 -0.39 -23.54 9.37
C LYS A 304 0.25 -22.26 8.80
N ASN A 305 -0.34 -21.69 7.76
CA ASN A 305 0.19 -20.52 7.04
C ASN A 305 -0.42 -19.18 7.53
N ASN A 306 -1.21 -19.18 8.61
CA ASN A 306 -1.90 -17.99 9.12
C ASN A 306 -2.79 -17.28 8.08
N GLU A 307 -3.50 -18.03 7.23
CA GLU A 307 -4.34 -17.49 6.16
C GLU A 307 -5.55 -16.70 6.71
N PRO A 308 -5.82 -15.48 6.22
CA PRO A 308 -6.90 -14.62 6.73
C PRO A 308 -8.27 -14.92 6.11
N ILE A 309 -8.84 -16.10 6.41
CA ILE A 309 -10.12 -16.56 5.84
C ILE A 309 -11.24 -15.51 5.94
N ARG A 310 -11.36 -14.83 7.09
CA ARG A 310 -12.36 -13.76 7.30
C ARG A 310 -12.18 -12.58 6.34
N ALA A 311 -10.94 -12.18 6.08
CA ALA A 311 -10.63 -11.09 5.17
C ALA A 311 -10.80 -11.52 3.70
N TYR A 312 -10.55 -12.79 3.36
CA TYR A 312 -10.89 -13.34 2.04
C TYR A 312 -12.38 -13.25 1.76
N ILE A 313 -13.23 -13.64 2.74
CA ILE A 313 -14.69 -13.53 2.61
C ILE A 313 -15.11 -12.06 2.44
N LEU A 314 -14.54 -11.13 3.21
CA LEU A 314 -14.83 -9.70 3.06
C LEU A 314 -14.45 -9.20 1.66
N CYS A 315 -13.24 -9.52 1.19
CA CYS A 315 -12.76 -9.15 -0.14
C CYS A 315 -13.65 -9.73 -1.25
N TYR A 316 -14.07 -10.99 -1.11
CA TYR A 316 -14.99 -11.66 -2.02
C TYR A 316 -16.35 -10.95 -2.06
N LEU A 317 -16.94 -10.60 -0.92
CA LEU A 317 -18.22 -9.89 -0.87
C LEU A 317 -18.13 -8.51 -1.54
N ILE A 318 -17.04 -7.76 -1.28
CA ILE A 318 -16.78 -6.48 -1.94
C ILE A 318 -16.65 -6.69 -3.46
N ALA A 319 -15.88 -7.68 -3.90
CA ALA A 319 -15.70 -7.97 -5.32
C ALA A 319 -17.03 -8.34 -6.00
N VAL A 320 -17.85 -9.18 -5.38
CA VAL A 320 -19.18 -9.56 -5.90
C VAL A 320 -20.08 -8.33 -6.06
N ILE A 321 -20.12 -7.42 -5.09
CA ILE A 321 -20.92 -6.19 -5.20
C ILE A 321 -20.54 -5.39 -6.46
N PHE A 322 -19.25 -5.24 -6.74
CA PHE A 322 -18.79 -4.52 -7.94
C PHE A 322 -18.96 -5.32 -9.23
N ILE A 323 -18.82 -6.65 -9.20
CA ILE A 323 -19.12 -7.51 -10.36
C ILE A 323 -20.60 -7.39 -10.76
N LEU A 324 -21.52 -7.27 -9.80
CA LEU A 324 -22.95 -7.10 -10.07
C LEU A 324 -23.29 -5.79 -10.78
N VAL A 325 -22.43 -4.77 -10.70
CA VAL A 325 -22.60 -3.54 -11.50
C VAL A 325 -22.48 -3.85 -13.00
N ALA A 326 -21.58 -4.77 -13.38
CA ALA A 326 -21.36 -5.26 -14.75
C ALA A 326 -21.10 -4.16 -15.80
N GLU A 327 -20.45 -3.06 -15.40
CA GLU A 327 -20.01 -1.98 -16.28
C GLU A 327 -18.51 -1.72 -16.07
N LEU A 328 -17.66 -2.29 -16.94
CA LEU A 328 -16.20 -2.26 -16.81
C LEU A 328 -15.66 -0.84 -16.67
N ASN A 329 -16.14 0.09 -17.50
CA ASN A 329 -15.66 1.48 -17.54
C ASN A 329 -15.89 2.23 -16.22
N THR A 330 -17.04 2.01 -15.58
CA THR A 330 -17.38 2.64 -14.30
C THR A 330 -16.51 2.08 -13.16
N ILE A 331 -16.29 0.76 -13.15
CA ILE A 331 -15.43 0.11 -12.16
C ILE A 331 -13.97 0.55 -12.35
N ALA A 332 -13.51 0.67 -13.60
CA ALA A 332 -12.15 1.12 -13.94
C ALA A 332 -11.88 2.53 -13.41
N ALA A 333 -12.78 3.48 -13.67
CA ALA A 333 -12.64 4.86 -13.20
C ALA A 333 -12.62 4.96 -11.66
N LEU A 334 -13.46 4.18 -10.97
CA LEU A 334 -13.48 4.13 -9.51
C LEU A 334 -12.18 3.53 -8.95
N ASN A 335 -11.71 2.44 -9.54
CA ASN A 335 -10.45 1.80 -9.17
C ASN A 335 -9.26 2.76 -9.30
N SER A 336 -9.20 3.49 -10.42
CA SER A 336 -8.18 4.51 -10.67
C SER A 336 -8.10 5.57 -9.58
N ASN A 337 -9.23 6.04 -9.06
CA ASN A 337 -9.24 7.01 -7.97
C ASN A 337 -8.64 6.46 -6.67
N PHE A 338 -8.95 5.22 -6.29
CA PHE A 338 -8.40 4.64 -5.06
C PHE A 338 -6.89 4.32 -5.18
N PHE A 339 -6.42 3.88 -6.34
CA PHE A 339 -4.99 3.69 -6.59
C PHE A 339 -4.24 5.02 -6.65
N LEU A 340 -4.75 6.02 -7.38
CA LEU A 340 -4.16 7.36 -7.38
C LEU A 340 -4.09 7.95 -5.98
N CYS A 341 -5.11 7.72 -5.16
CA CYS A 341 -5.10 8.18 -3.79
C CYS A 341 -4.00 7.50 -2.97
N SER A 342 -3.89 6.17 -3.08
CA SER A 342 -2.83 5.40 -2.41
C SER A 342 -1.44 5.87 -2.84
N TYR A 343 -1.22 6.08 -4.14
CA TYR A 343 0.05 6.59 -4.68
C TYR A 343 0.34 8.02 -4.23
N GLY A 344 -0.69 8.88 -4.23
CA GLY A 344 -0.61 10.24 -3.73
C GLY A 344 -0.20 10.29 -2.27
N LEU A 345 -0.81 9.45 -1.42
CA LEU A 345 -0.46 9.35 0.00
C LEU A 345 0.95 8.79 0.21
N ILE A 346 1.37 7.75 -0.51
CA ILE A 346 2.73 7.20 -0.42
C ILE A 346 3.77 8.28 -0.76
N ASN A 347 3.56 8.97 -1.86
CA ASN A 347 4.42 10.06 -2.32
C ASN A 347 4.47 11.23 -1.33
N PHE A 348 3.31 11.68 -0.86
CA PHE A 348 3.21 12.74 0.14
C PHE A 348 3.91 12.35 1.44
N SER A 349 3.76 11.11 1.88
CA SER A 349 4.37 10.62 3.12
C SER A 349 5.89 10.58 3.04
N CYS A 350 6.45 10.16 1.90
CA CYS A 350 7.91 10.19 1.68
C CYS A 350 8.44 11.63 1.67
N PHE A 351 7.73 12.55 1.02
CA PHE A 351 8.05 13.98 1.05
C PHE A 351 8.00 14.53 2.47
N HIS A 352 6.92 14.26 3.20
CA HIS A 352 6.71 14.71 4.57
C HIS A 352 7.79 14.19 5.52
N ALA A 353 8.12 12.90 5.44
CA ALA A 353 9.19 12.30 6.24
C ALA A 353 10.56 12.94 5.95
N SER A 354 10.84 13.26 4.69
CA SER A 354 12.08 13.92 4.26
C SER A 354 12.16 15.38 4.68
N ILE A 355 11.06 16.13 4.66
CA ILE A 355 11.07 17.57 5.01
C ILE A 355 11.08 17.76 6.53
N THR A 356 10.46 16.86 7.29
CA THR A 356 10.42 16.89 8.75
C THR A 356 11.67 16.30 9.41
N ASN A 357 12.60 15.75 8.63
CA ASN A 357 13.79 15.04 9.12
C ASN A 357 13.41 13.96 10.15
N ALA A 358 12.43 13.12 9.80
CA ALA A 358 11.96 12.06 10.69
C ALA A 358 13.15 11.16 11.13
N PRO A 359 13.31 10.85 12.44
CA PRO A 359 14.50 10.18 12.95
C PRO A 359 14.82 8.82 12.29
N GLY A 360 13.77 8.09 11.88
CA GLY A 360 13.87 6.79 11.22
C GLY A 360 13.93 6.83 9.68
N TRP A 361 13.94 8.02 9.07
CA TRP A 361 13.93 8.18 7.61
C TRP A 361 15.31 8.56 7.08
N ARG A 362 16.00 7.58 6.49
CA ARG A 362 17.32 7.67 5.85
C ARG A 362 17.37 6.76 4.61
N PRO A 363 16.60 7.08 3.55
CA PRO A 363 16.60 6.29 2.32
C PRO A 363 17.99 6.29 1.68
N SER A 364 18.48 5.12 1.27
CA SER A 364 19.79 4.98 0.61
C SER A 364 19.68 4.90 -0.91
N PHE A 365 18.47 4.90 -1.46
CA PHE A 365 18.24 4.86 -2.90
C PHE A 365 18.66 6.15 -3.61
N HIS A 366 19.59 6.05 -4.57
CA HIS A 366 20.24 7.19 -5.21
C HIS A 366 19.31 8.10 -6.02
N TYR A 367 18.35 7.52 -6.75
CA TYR A 367 17.43 8.28 -7.63
C TYR A 367 16.23 8.89 -6.88
N TYR A 368 16.18 8.77 -5.56
CA TYR A 368 15.12 9.38 -4.76
C TYR A 368 15.36 10.88 -4.55
N SER A 369 14.31 11.67 -4.75
CA SER A 369 14.27 13.09 -4.38
C SER A 369 12.94 13.44 -3.74
N LYS A 370 12.99 14.21 -2.64
CA LYS A 370 11.79 14.67 -1.93
C LYS A 370 10.86 15.50 -2.83
N TRP A 371 11.43 16.30 -3.74
CA TRP A 371 10.65 17.14 -4.65
C TRP A 371 9.96 16.32 -5.73
N THR A 372 10.59 15.25 -6.21
CA THR A 372 9.96 14.29 -7.12
C THR A 372 8.78 13.59 -6.43
N ALA A 373 8.92 13.23 -5.14
CA ALA A 373 7.82 12.68 -4.36
C ALA A 373 6.68 13.71 -4.19
N LEU A 374 6.96 14.98 -3.91
CA LEU A 374 5.92 16.02 -3.85
C LEU A 374 5.19 16.17 -5.18
N PHE A 375 5.94 16.21 -6.29
CA PHE A 375 5.36 16.25 -7.63
C PHE A 375 4.41 15.07 -7.88
N GLY A 376 4.83 13.85 -7.51
CA GLY A 376 3.99 12.64 -7.56
C GLY A 376 2.70 12.75 -6.75
N ALA A 377 2.78 13.33 -5.55
CA ALA A 377 1.60 13.53 -4.70
C ALA A 377 0.60 14.51 -5.33
N VAL A 378 1.10 15.66 -5.84
CA VAL A 378 0.27 16.70 -6.46
C VAL A 378 -0.36 16.20 -7.74
N ILE A 379 0.40 15.56 -8.63
CA ILE A 379 -0.15 15.04 -9.89
C ILE A 379 -1.19 13.95 -9.65
N SER A 380 -0.97 13.06 -8.67
CA SER A 380 -1.99 12.07 -8.28
C SER A 380 -3.28 12.72 -7.80
N MET A 381 -3.19 13.75 -6.95
CA MET A 381 -4.35 14.48 -6.46
C MET A 381 -5.10 15.18 -7.60
N VAL A 382 -4.40 15.89 -8.47
CA VAL A 382 -5.00 16.57 -9.63
C VAL A 382 -5.72 15.58 -10.55
N LEU A 383 -5.09 14.43 -10.85
CA LEU A 383 -5.69 13.41 -11.71
C LEU A 383 -6.95 12.78 -11.08
N MET A 384 -7.01 12.58 -9.77
CA MET A 384 -8.22 12.10 -9.10
C MET A 384 -9.42 13.02 -9.36
N PHE A 385 -9.23 14.34 -9.21
CA PHE A 385 -10.30 15.31 -9.46
C PHE A 385 -10.69 15.38 -10.94
N LEU A 386 -9.72 15.26 -11.84
CA LEU A 386 -9.96 15.27 -13.29
C LEU A 386 -10.65 14.00 -13.80
N PHE A 387 -10.41 12.86 -13.16
CA PHE A 387 -11.07 11.59 -13.52
C PHE A 387 -12.51 11.58 -13.03
N THR A 388 -12.75 11.81 -11.74
CA THR A 388 -14.10 11.81 -11.18
C THR A 388 -14.14 12.62 -9.89
N TRP A 389 -14.46 13.92 -10.00
CA TRP A 389 -14.44 14.88 -8.89
C TRP A 389 -15.25 14.44 -7.66
N TRP A 390 -16.45 13.88 -7.86
CA TRP A 390 -17.32 13.49 -6.73
C TRP A 390 -16.74 12.28 -5.98
N ALA A 391 -16.18 11.31 -6.69
CA ALA A 391 -15.51 10.16 -6.09
C ALA A 391 -14.24 10.60 -5.37
N ALA A 392 -13.47 11.53 -5.94
CA ALA A 392 -12.29 12.11 -5.31
C ALA A 392 -12.64 12.80 -3.97
N LEU A 393 -13.74 13.58 -3.91
CA LEU A 393 -14.21 14.20 -2.67
C LEU A 393 -14.59 13.14 -1.62
N ILE A 394 -15.29 12.09 -1.99
CA ILE A 394 -15.65 10.99 -1.08
C ILE A 394 -14.39 10.31 -0.53
N THR A 395 -13.44 9.95 -1.41
CA THR A 395 -12.17 9.34 -1.00
C THR A 395 -11.37 10.25 -0.06
N PHE A 396 -11.32 11.55 -0.35
CA PHE A 396 -10.65 12.53 0.49
C PHE A 396 -11.31 12.65 1.88
N CYS A 397 -12.64 12.72 1.94
CA CYS A 397 -13.40 12.72 3.18
C CYS A 397 -13.14 11.45 4.01
N ILE A 398 -13.10 10.28 3.38
CA ILE A 398 -12.77 9.01 4.05
C ILE A 398 -11.37 9.08 4.66
N ILE A 399 -10.38 9.61 3.94
CA ILE A 399 -9.00 9.69 4.44
C ILE A 399 -8.87 10.67 5.59
N VAL A 400 -9.47 11.86 5.47
CA VAL A 400 -9.48 12.84 6.57
C VAL A 400 -10.14 12.25 7.81
N PHE A 401 -11.24 11.52 7.64
CA PHE A 401 -11.90 10.80 8.73
C PHE A 401 -11.00 9.73 9.35
N LEU A 402 -10.37 8.86 8.54
CA LEU A 402 -9.47 7.82 9.01
C LEU A 402 -8.26 8.41 9.74
N PHE A 403 -7.61 9.42 9.16
CA PHE A 403 -6.47 10.09 9.78
C PHE A 403 -6.86 10.81 11.07
N GLY A 404 -8.00 11.51 11.07
CA GLY A 404 -8.55 12.16 12.25
C GLY A 404 -8.89 11.18 13.37
N TYR A 405 -9.47 10.03 13.03
CA TYR A 405 -9.77 8.95 13.96
C TYR A 405 -8.49 8.40 14.61
N VAL A 406 -7.48 8.07 13.79
CA VAL A 406 -6.21 7.54 14.28
C VAL A 406 -5.52 8.55 15.19
N ASN A 407 -5.44 9.82 14.78
CA ASN A 407 -4.84 10.86 15.62
C ASN A 407 -5.62 11.14 16.90
N TYR A 408 -6.95 10.97 16.91
CA TYR A 408 -7.77 11.15 18.10
C TYR A 408 -7.56 10.02 19.10
N TYR A 409 -7.58 8.76 18.65
CA TYR A 409 -7.43 7.58 19.51
C TYR A 409 -5.98 7.30 19.93
N ASN A 410 -5.01 7.56 19.06
CA ASN A 410 -3.60 7.27 19.31
C ASN A 410 -2.79 8.46 19.84
N LYS A 411 -3.42 9.57 20.27
CA LYS A 411 -2.68 10.74 20.79
C LYS A 411 -1.58 10.31 21.77
N PRO A 412 -0.29 10.46 21.42
CA PRO A 412 0.72 10.58 22.45
C PRO A 412 0.43 11.90 23.18
N ILE A 413 0.49 11.87 24.51
CA ILE A 413 0.26 13.04 25.38
C ILE A 413 1.40 14.04 25.15
N GLN A 414 1.41 14.81 24.06
CA GLN A 414 2.20 16.03 23.92
C GLN A 414 1.57 16.94 22.86
N ASN A 415 1.05 18.09 23.30
CA ASN A 415 1.40 19.41 22.74
C ASN A 415 0.55 20.50 23.41
N GLY A 416 1.24 21.26 24.27
CA GLY A 416 0.75 22.39 25.04
C GLY A 416 1.80 22.64 26.10
N ILE A 417 2.32 23.87 26.19
CA ILE A 417 3.39 24.34 27.07
C ILE A 417 3.45 23.50 28.36
N GLN A 418 4.48 22.65 28.49
CA GLN A 418 4.57 21.75 29.63
C GLN A 418 4.70 22.59 30.91
N PRO A 419 3.77 22.49 31.88
CA PRO A 419 4.12 22.85 33.25
C PRO A 419 5.35 22.02 33.64
N ILE A 420 6.25 22.57 34.47
CA ILE A 420 7.45 21.87 34.93
C ILE A 420 7.03 20.52 35.53
N MET A 421 7.15 19.44 34.76
CA MET A 421 6.81 18.11 35.23
C MET A 421 8.01 17.59 36.02
N PRO A 422 7.82 17.19 37.30
CA PRO A 422 8.91 16.68 38.11
C PRO A 422 9.33 15.31 37.58
N GLN A 423 10.54 15.24 37.05
CA GLN A 423 11.28 14.03 36.72
C GLN A 423 12.10 13.67 37.98
N CYS A 424 11.61 12.72 38.76
CA CYS A 424 12.14 12.46 40.10
C CYS A 424 13.21 11.37 40.09
N LEU A 425 14.39 11.69 40.63
CA LEU A 425 15.35 10.69 41.11
C LEU A 425 15.08 10.47 42.61
N VAL A 426 14.61 9.29 42.97
CA VAL A 426 14.29 8.91 44.35
C VAL A 426 15.42 8.07 44.90
N LEU A 427 16.16 8.57 45.89
CA LEU A 427 17.15 7.74 46.61
C LEU A 427 16.43 6.85 47.63
N SER A 428 15.70 5.86 47.11
CA SER A 428 14.95 4.91 47.92
C SER A 428 15.85 3.91 48.62
N GLY A 429 17.09 3.71 48.15
CA GLY A 429 17.80 2.47 48.41
C GLY A 429 17.00 1.30 47.83
N PRO A 430 17.06 0.10 48.45
CA PRO A 430 16.18 -1.00 48.10
C PRO A 430 14.69 -0.56 48.21
N PRO A 431 13.92 -0.55 47.11
CA PRO A 431 12.55 0.00 47.11
C PRO A 431 11.60 -0.67 48.12
N ASN A 432 11.89 -1.92 48.49
CA ASN A 432 11.16 -2.69 49.50
C ASN A 432 11.37 -2.19 50.94
N GLN A 433 12.49 -1.53 51.23
CA GLN A 433 12.80 -1.01 52.58
C GLN A 433 12.12 0.34 52.83
N ARG A 434 11.85 1.12 51.77
CA ARG A 434 11.19 2.44 51.86
C ARG A 434 9.97 2.54 50.93
N PRO A 435 8.97 1.66 51.08
CA PRO A 435 7.81 1.63 50.19
C PRO A 435 7.01 2.93 50.25
N ALA A 436 6.91 3.58 51.41
CA ALA A 436 6.18 4.83 51.57
C ALA A 436 6.75 5.98 50.70
N LEU A 437 8.07 6.06 50.56
CA LEU A 437 8.73 7.07 49.72
C LEU A 437 8.47 6.82 48.23
N VAL A 438 8.51 5.54 47.83
CA VAL A 438 8.22 5.10 46.47
C VAL A 438 6.75 5.33 46.12
N ASP A 439 5.83 4.99 47.02
CA ASP A 439 4.38 5.18 46.84
C ASP A 439 4.02 6.68 46.83
N PHE A 440 4.68 7.50 47.66
CA PHE A 440 4.53 8.95 47.67
C PHE A 440 4.94 9.58 46.33
N VAL A 441 6.14 9.25 45.83
CA VAL A 441 6.60 9.77 44.52
C VAL A 441 5.78 9.19 43.36
N GLY A 442 5.38 7.92 43.45
CA GLY A 442 4.47 7.29 42.50
C GLY A 442 3.11 7.99 42.43
N SER A 443 2.63 8.56 43.54
CA SER A 443 1.31 9.19 43.62
C SER A 443 1.18 10.50 42.82
N PHE A 444 2.28 11.23 42.60
CA PHE A 444 2.28 12.48 41.82
C PHE A 444 3.02 12.37 40.47
N THR A 445 3.83 11.33 40.25
CA THR A 445 4.42 11.04 38.93
C THR A 445 3.47 10.25 38.02
N LYS A 446 2.47 9.55 38.59
CA LYS A 446 1.29 8.92 37.96
C LYS A 446 1.30 8.84 36.43
N HIS A 447 2.06 7.89 35.86
CA HIS A 447 2.12 7.59 34.42
C HIS A 447 2.48 8.77 33.48
N VAL A 448 2.78 9.95 34.02
CA VAL A 448 2.94 11.20 33.27
C VAL A 448 4.39 11.68 33.33
N SER A 449 5.13 11.43 34.42
CA SER A 449 6.52 11.85 34.57
C SER A 449 7.48 10.71 34.89
N LEU A 450 8.77 10.97 34.64
CA LEU A 450 9.86 10.02 34.85
C LEU A 450 10.11 9.85 36.36
N MET A 451 10.17 8.60 36.81
CA MET A 451 10.62 8.23 38.16
C MET A 451 11.79 7.26 38.04
N ILE A 452 12.90 7.56 38.70
CA ILE A 452 14.08 6.69 38.78
C ILE A 452 14.32 6.40 40.26
N CYS A 453 14.30 5.12 40.65
CA CYS A 453 14.70 4.68 41.98
C CYS A 453 16.21 4.41 41.95
N GLY A 454 16.97 5.26 42.64
CA GLY A 454 18.40 5.09 42.85
C GLY A 454 18.66 4.23 44.07
N ASP A 455 19.49 3.20 43.89
CA ASP A 455 20.04 2.41 44.99
C ASP A 455 21.56 2.44 44.92
N ILE A 456 22.19 2.66 46.07
CA ILE A 456 23.63 2.74 46.21
C ILE A 456 24.08 1.46 46.93
N ILE A 457 23.80 0.28 46.35
CA ILE A 457 24.30 -1.08 46.71
C ILE A 457 23.85 -2.11 45.63
N LEU A 458 24.53 -3.27 45.59
CA LEU A 458 24.53 -4.31 44.55
C LEU A 458 23.43 -5.38 44.75
N VAL A 459 22.20 -5.19 44.22
CA VAL A 459 21.19 -6.28 44.10
C VAL A 459 20.25 -6.12 42.89
N ASP A 460 20.18 -7.16 42.03
CA ASP A 460 19.41 -7.20 40.76
C ASP A 460 17.91 -7.58 40.90
N SER A 461 17.42 -7.96 42.08
CA SER A 461 16.10 -8.62 42.23
C SER A 461 14.89 -7.68 42.38
N LEU A 462 15.08 -6.35 42.38
CA LEU A 462 14.08 -5.39 42.85
C LEU A 462 13.12 -4.84 41.77
N VAL A 463 13.44 -5.01 40.48
CA VAL A 463 12.57 -4.59 39.36
C VAL A 463 11.24 -5.34 39.35
N LYS A 464 11.24 -6.64 39.71
CA LYS A 464 10.01 -7.46 39.80
C LYS A 464 9.07 -6.97 40.90
N TRP A 465 9.60 -6.44 42.00
CA TRP A 465 8.82 -5.91 43.10
C TRP A 465 8.04 -4.65 42.69
N MET A 466 8.70 -3.72 41.98
CA MET A 466 8.09 -2.48 41.50
C MET A 466 6.97 -2.76 40.48
N ASN A 467 7.20 -3.69 39.56
CA ASN A 467 6.20 -4.11 38.57
C ASN A 467 4.94 -4.70 39.23
N LYS A 468 5.09 -5.49 40.29
CA LYS A 468 3.94 -6.07 41.04
C LYS A 468 3.09 -4.98 41.71
N ARG A 469 3.71 -3.88 42.15
CA ARG A 469 3.02 -2.73 42.77
C ARG A 469 2.55 -1.67 41.76
N LYS A 470 2.68 -1.95 40.45
CA LYS A 470 2.32 -1.02 39.35
C LYS A 470 3.09 0.33 39.41
N VAL A 471 4.26 0.35 40.05
CA VAL A 471 5.15 1.52 40.06
C VAL A 471 5.97 1.51 38.77
N ARG A 472 5.74 2.50 37.90
CA ARG A 472 6.47 2.64 36.62
C ARG A 472 7.73 3.49 36.85
N SER A 473 8.80 2.86 37.29
CA SER A 473 10.10 3.52 37.53
C SER A 473 11.26 2.72 36.95
N PHE A 474 12.32 3.43 36.55
CA PHE A 474 13.60 2.79 36.24
C PHE A 474 14.38 2.54 37.54
N TYR A 475 15.18 1.47 37.57
CA TYR A 475 16.04 1.14 38.69
C TYR A 475 17.49 1.30 38.25
N THR A 476 18.28 2.07 38.98
CA THR A 476 19.69 2.30 38.66
C THR A 476 20.54 2.02 39.89
N PRO A 477 21.08 0.80 40.02
CA PRO A 477 22.04 0.49 41.08
C PRO A 477 23.40 1.10 40.74
N LEU A 478 24.03 1.76 41.69
CA LEU A 478 25.37 2.34 41.53
C LEU A 478 26.22 2.06 42.78
N SER A 479 27.44 1.57 42.60
CA SER A 479 28.37 1.38 43.73
C SER A 479 29.19 2.65 43.96
N ALA A 480 29.24 3.13 45.19
CA ALA A 480 30.04 4.27 45.60
C ALA A 480 30.45 4.14 47.07
N GLU A 481 31.59 4.75 47.43
CA GLU A 481 32.14 4.71 48.80
C GLU A 481 31.35 5.56 49.79
N THR A 482 30.73 6.65 49.32
CA THR A 482 29.90 7.55 50.12
C THR A 482 28.54 7.78 49.47
N LEU A 483 27.54 8.08 50.31
CA LEU A 483 26.19 8.42 49.84
C LEU A 483 26.23 9.61 48.88
N ARG A 484 27.08 10.60 49.21
CA ARG A 484 27.28 11.81 48.41
C ARG A 484 27.87 11.52 47.03
N ALA A 485 28.94 10.71 46.96
CA ALA A 485 29.54 10.34 45.69
C ALA A 485 28.56 9.53 44.83
N GLY A 486 27.81 8.60 45.44
CA GLY A 486 26.79 7.83 44.77
C GLY A 486 25.64 8.68 44.23
N ALA A 487 25.11 9.58 45.05
CA ALA A 487 24.06 10.52 44.66
C ALA A 487 24.52 11.46 43.53
N LYS A 488 25.75 11.99 43.60
CA LYS A 488 26.34 12.82 42.56
C LYS A 488 26.46 12.08 41.23
N ASN A 489 26.96 10.84 41.25
CA ASN A 489 27.09 10.02 40.05
C ASN A 489 25.71 9.68 39.46
N LEU A 490 24.72 9.35 40.30
CA LEU A 490 23.36 9.12 39.86
C LEU A 490 22.72 10.38 39.26
N LEU A 491 22.91 11.55 39.87
CA LEU A 491 22.39 12.81 39.32
C LEU A 491 22.98 13.16 37.96
N GLN A 492 24.26 12.86 37.75
CA GLN A 492 24.97 13.19 36.50
C GLN A 492 24.77 12.14 35.39
N ALA A 493 24.62 10.86 35.76
CA ALA A 493 24.59 9.74 34.83
C ALA A 493 23.21 9.10 34.65
N SER A 494 22.20 9.44 35.47
CA SER A 494 20.85 8.87 35.31
C SER A 494 20.08 9.56 34.20
N GLY A 495 19.37 8.75 33.40
CA GLY A 495 18.52 9.22 32.32
C GLY A 495 19.17 9.16 30.93
N LEU A 496 18.37 9.42 29.89
CA LEU A 496 18.81 9.37 28.49
C LEU A 496 18.23 10.55 27.70
N GLY A 497 19.09 11.37 27.11
CA GLY A 497 18.67 12.53 26.31
C GLY A 497 17.90 13.58 27.13
N LYS A 498 16.63 13.83 26.77
CA LYS A 498 15.71 14.76 27.47
C LYS A 498 15.02 14.12 28.69
N LEU A 499 15.15 12.81 28.88
CA LEU A 499 14.61 12.08 30.04
C LEU A 499 15.67 12.05 31.15
N LYS A 500 15.90 13.18 31.81
CA LYS A 500 16.87 13.34 32.90
C LYS A 500 16.17 13.85 34.16
N PRO A 501 16.46 13.29 35.33
CA PRO A 501 15.83 13.76 36.56
C PRO A 501 16.14 15.25 36.78
N ASN A 502 15.12 16.03 37.13
CA ASN A 502 15.21 17.45 37.47
C ASN A 502 14.88 17.71 38.95
N THR A 503 14.37 16.70 39.66
CA THR A 503 14.03 16.76 41.08
C THR A 503 14.67 15.59 41.80
N LEU A 504 15.48 15.86 42.82
CA LEU A 504 15.99 14.84 43.74
C LEU A 504 15.01 14.66 44.91
N VAL A 505 14.61 13.44 45.22
CA VAL A 505 13.72 13.12 46.35
C VAL A 505 14.47 12.22 47.33
N LEU A 506 14.61 12.70 48.57
CA LEU A 506 15.32 12.04 49.66
C LEU A 506 14.38 11.83 50.85
N GLY A 507 14.55 10.71 51.55
CA GLY A 507 13.90 10.52 52.86
C GLY A 507 14.59 11.36 53.95
N PHE A 508 13.83 11.79 54.95
CA PHE A 508 14.39 12.47 56.13
C PHE A 508 15.21 11.50 56.99
N LYS A 509 16.41 11.92 57.44
CA LYS A 509 17.26 11.13 58.32
C LYS A 509 16.79 11.25 59.78
N GLY A 510 15.88 10.37 60.21
CA GLY A 510 15.29 10.41 61.55
C GLY A 510 16.26 10.15 62.70
N ASN A 511 17.30 9.33 62.49
CA ASN A 511 18.28 8.93 63.50
C ASN A 511 19.52 9.85 63.56
N TRP A 512 19.38 11.11 63.17
CA TRP A 512 20.51 12.06 63.09
C TRP A 512 21.21 12.29 64.44
N ARG A 513 20.52 12.14 65.58
CA ARG A 513 21.11 12.30 66.91
C ARG A 513 22.03 11.15 67.34
N GLU A 514 21.84 9.98 66.75
CA GLU A 514 22.56 8.74 67.08
C GLU A 514 23.58 8.36 65.99
N SER A 515 23.60 9.10 64.88
CA SER A 515 24.46 8.83 63.74
C SER A 515 25.86 9.42 63.92
N ALA A 516 26.86 8.77 63.32
CA ALA A 516 28.21 9.34 63.23
C ALA A 516 28.20 10.72 62.54
N PRO A 517 29.00 11.70 62.99
CA PRO A 517 29.06 13.03 62.41
C PRO A 517 29.29 13.04 60.88
N GLU A 518 30.19 12.18 60.40
CA GLU A 518 30.51 12.01 58.97
C GLU A 518 29.26 11.63 58.14
N SER A 519 28.38 10.80 58.70
CA SER A 519 27.16 10.34 58.03
C SER A 519 26.06 11.42 58.00
N ILE A 520 26.14 12.41 58.90
CA ILE A 520 25.25 13.58 58.91
C ILE A 520 25.77 14.59 57.89
N GLU A 521 27.09 14.81 57.87
CA GLU A 521 27.77 15.66 56.91
C GLU A 521 27.53 15.19 55.46
N ASP A 522 27.61 13.89 55.19
CA ASP A 522 27.28 13.32 53.88
C ASP A 522 25.82 13.56 53.46
N TYR A 523 24.87 13.47 54.40
CA TYR A 523 23.45 13.70 54.13
C TYR A 523 23.17 15.17 53.82
N ILE A 524 23.74 16.08 54.61
CA ILE A 524 23.61 17.53 54.41
C ILE A 524 24.27 17.94 53.09
N ASN A 525 25.46 17.43 52.79
CA ASN A 525 26.19 17.75 51.56
C ASN A 525 25.59 17.12 50.28
N THR A 526 24.59 16.25 50.42
CA THR A 526 23.81 15.69 49.31
C THR A 526 22.64 16.59 48.92
N ILE A 527 22.13 17.40 49.87
CA ILE A 527 21.15 18.46 49.66
C ILE A 527 21.88 19.67 49.07
#